data_AF-A0AAC9UFR3-F1
#
_entry.id   AF-A0AAC9UFR3-F1
#
_cell.length_a   1.000
_cell.length_b   1.000
_cell.length_c   1.000
_cell.angle_alpha   90.00
_cell.angle_beta   90.00
_cell.angle_gamma   90.00
#
_symmetry.space_group_name_H-M   'P 1'
#
loop_
_entity.id
_entity.type
_entity.pdbx_description
1 polymer ?
#
loop_
_entity_poly.entity_id
_entity_poly.type
_entity_poly.pdbx_seq_one_letter_code
_entity_poly.pdbx_strand_id
1 'polypeptide(L)'
;MNNAKIKALALKHGFKLKEQKGGEMDLNEYVYSFAWALLQSGKPNVSHKQYLADLLKDAANCVPEKSVGYRVTIYANDVSADEPRFQWDFFNGVERSNFECRVPDTREELNSALNNAKGCMKSACYRAMNPDFDKKLA
;
A
#
# COMPACT_ATOMS: atom_id res chain seq x y z
N MET A 1 15.02 -15.06 -1.41
CA MET A 1 14.96 -16.07 -0.32
C MET A 1 15.80 -17.28 -0.74
N ASN A 2 16.38 -18.08 0.17
CA ASN A 2 17.06 -19.36 -0.14
C ASN A 2 16.59 -20.45 0.84
N ASN A 3 16.89 -21.73 0.56
CA ASN A 3 16.41 -22.85 1.39
C ASN A 3 16.82 -22.75 2.86
N ALA A 4 18.04 -22.25 3.16
CA ALA A 4 18.47 -22.04 4.55
C ALA A 4 17.58 -21.04 5.31
N LYS A 5 17.21 -19.92 4.67
CA LYS A 5 16.30 -18.91 5.26
C LYS A 5 14.87 -19.44 5.38
N ILE A 6 14.39 -20.19 4.39
CA ILE A 6 13.07 -20.85 4.44
C ILE A 6 13.03 -21.83 5.61
N LYS A 7 14.12 -22.60 5.81
CA LYS A 7 14.25 -23.57 6.90
C LYS A 7 14.19 -22.90 8.27
N ALA A 8 14.99 -21.85 8.48
CA ALA A 8 15.00 -21.11 9.74
C ALA A 8 13.62 -20.51 10.08
N LEU A 9 12.94 -19.94 9.08
CA LEU A 9 11.61 -19.36 9.26
C LEU A 9 10.56 -20.43 9.61
N ALA A 10 10.53 -21.54 8.87
CA ALA A 10 9.58 -22.62 9.12
C ALA A 10 9.76 -23.21 10.53
N LEU A 11 11.00 -23.43 10.97
CA LEU A 11 11.29 -23.90 12.33
C LEU A 11 10.81 -22.90 13.40
N LYS A 12 11.03 -21.60 13.21
CA LYS A 12 10.54 -20.54 14.11
C LYS A 12 9.01 -20.58 14.27
N HIS A 13 8.29 -20.98 13.23
CA HIS A 13 6.83 -21.07 13.23
C HIS A 13 6.29 -22.48 13.50
N GLY A 14 7.11 -23.37 14.09
CA GLY A 14 6.66 -24.64 14.63
C GLY A 14 6.61 -25.81 13.62
N PHE A 15 7.15 -25.63 12.41
CA PHE A 15 7.37 -26.76 11.51
C PHE A 15 8.45 -27.67 12.10
N LYS A 16 8.27 -28.97 11.93
CA LYS A 16 9.18 -29.99 12.47
C LYS A 16 9.99 -30.63 11.36
N LEU A 17 11.24 -30.95 11.66
CA LEU A 17 12.09 -31.77 10.79
C LEU A 17 11.53 -33.19 10.73
N LYS A 18 11.69 -33.82 9.57
CA LYS A 18 11.35 -35.22 9.28
C LYS A 18 12.55 -35.90 8.61
N GLU A 19 12.67 -37.19 8.85
CA GLU A 19 13.68 -38.01 8.21
C GLU A 19 13.37 -38.14 6.70
N GLN A 20 14.37 -37.85 5.89
CA GLN A 20 14.30 -37.93 4.42
C GLN A 20 14.72 -39.34 3.96
N LYS A 21 14.51 -39.65 2.67
CA LYS A 21 14.88 -40.96 2.09
C LYS A 21 16.37 -41.32 2.25
N GLY A 22 17.24 -40.34 2.48
CA GLY A 22 18.66 -40.53 2.75
C GLY A 22 19.06 -40.59 4.23
N GLY A 23 18.10 -40.64 5.17
CA GLY A 23 18.35 -40.64 6.62
C GLY A 23 18.66 -39.27 7.23
N GLU A 24 18.74 -38.21 6.41
CA GLU A 24 18.95 -36.84 6.89
C GLU A 24 17.66 -36.26 7.48
N MET A 25 17.79 -35.45 8.55
CA MET A 25 16.67 -34.69 9.13
C MET A 25 16.52 -33.34 8.44
N ASP A 26 15.46 -33.18 7.65
CA ASP A 26 15.13 -31.92 7.00
C ASP A 26 13.63 -31.62 7.04
N LEU A 27 13.24 -30.40 6.67
CA LEU A 27 11.83 -30.10 6.45
C LEU A 27 11.26 -30.96 5.32
N ASN A 28 9.95 -31.16 5.35
CA ASN A 28 9.27 -31.80 4.23
C ASN A 28 9.49 -30.97 2.94
N GLU A 29 9.84 -31.64 1.84
CA GLU A 29 10.15 -31.02 0.55
C GLU A 29 9.06 -30.04 0.05
N TYR A 30 7.79 -30.32 0.36
CA TYR A 30 6.67 -29.46 -0.01
C TYR A 30 6.72 -28.09 0.66
N VAL A 31 7.41 -27.94 1.81
CA VAL A 31 7.59 -26.63 2.46
C VAL A 31 8.47 -25.73 1.60
N TYR A 32 9.54 -26.28 1.02
CA TYR A 32 10.39 -25.54 0.09
C TYR A 32 9.64 -25.25 -1.20
N SER A 33 8.98 -26.24 -1.80
CA SER A 33 8.20 -26.06 -3.02
C SER A 33 7.07 -25.05 -2.84
N PHE A 34 6.40 -25.04 -1.69
CA PHE A 34 5.37 -24.06 -1.35
C PHE A 34 5.97 -22.66 -1.15
N ALA A 35 7.09 -22.53 -0.43
CA ALA A 35 7.77 -21.25 -0.27
C ALA A 35 8.27 -20.70 -1.62
N TRP A 36 8.79 -21.55 -2.49
CA TRP A 36 9.18 -21.20 -3.86
C TRP A 36 7.97 -20.85 -4.72
N ALA A 37 6.88 -21.59 -4.62
CA ALA A 37 5.62 -21.27 -5.28
C ALA A 37 5.12 -19.91 -4.83
N LEU A 38 5.09 -19.59 -3.54
CA LEU A 38 4.74 -18.25 -3.04
C LEU A 38 5.66 -17.13 -3.58
N LEU A 39 6.96 -17.42 -3.73
CA LEU A 39 7.91 -16.49 -4.33
C LEU A 39 7.67 -16.31 -5.84
N GLN A 40 7.18 -17.34 -6.52
CA GLN A 40 6.90 -17.36 -7.95
C GLN A 40 5.45 -16.93 -8.28
N SER A 41 4.51 -17.06 -7.35
CA SER A 41 3.05 -16.92 -7.54
C SER A 41 2.50 -15.55 -7.14
N GLY A 42 3.33 -14.50 -7.15
CA GLY A 42 2.80 -13.14 -7.27
C GLY A 42 2.95 -12.24 -6.04
N LYS A 43 4.17 -11.75 -5.82
CA LYS A 43 4.32 -10.28 -5.78
C LYS A 43 5.17 -9.89 -6.99
N PRO A 44 4.78 -8.86 -7.74
CA PRO A 44 5.45 -8.55 -9.00
C PRO A 44 6.93 -8.25 -8.71
N ASN A 45 7.81 -8.76 -9.58
CA ASN A 45 9.24 -8.49 -9.56
C ASN A 45 9.55 -7.06 -10.06
N VAL A 46 8.70 -6.10 -9.69
CA VAL A 46 9.06 -4.69 -9.67
C VAL A 46 9.94 -4.53 -8.45
N SER A 47 11.14 -3.96 -8.61
CA SER A 47 11.90 -3.51 -7.45
C SER A 47 10.95 -2.75 -6.50
N HIS A 48 11.11 -2.89 -5.18
CA HIS A 48 10.27 -2.14 -4.22
C HIS A 48 10.15 -0.66 -4.61
N LYS A 49 11.22 -0.08 -5.19
CA LYS A 49 11.24 1.26 -5.76
C LYS A 49 10.25 1.47 -6.91
N GLN A 50 10.18 0.54 -7.87
CA GLN A 50 9.26 0.63 -9.01
C GLN A 50 7.80 0.45 -8.57
N TYR A 51 7.52 -0.49 -7.66
CA TYR A 51 6.19 -0.64 -7.07
C TYR A 51 5.72 0.65 -6.38
N LEU A 52 6.59 1.22 -5.53
CA LEU A 52 6.31 2.49 -4.85
C LEU A 52 6.14 3.64 -5.84
N ALA A 53 6.95 3.68 -6.90
CA ALA A 53 6.83 4.69 -7.95
C ALA A 53 5.48 4.61 -8.68
N ASP A 54 5.02 3.41 -9.03
CA ASP A 54 3.73 3.23 -9.70
C ASP A 54 2.56 3.52 -8.76
N LEU A 55 2.66 3.16 -7.48
CA LEU A 55 1.68 3.52 -6.46
C LEU A 55 1.57 5.05 -6.28
N LEU A 56 2.70 5.76 -6.27
CA LEU A 56 2.73 7.21 -6.22
C LEU A 56 2.16 7.85 -7.50
N LYS A 57 2.38 7.26 -8.68
CA LYS A 57 1.75 7.73 -9.94
C LYS A 57 0.23 7.54 -9.91
N ASP A 58 -0.25 6.37 -9.52
CA ASP A 58 -1.68 6.08 -9.40
C ASP A 58 -2.36 7.07 -8.45
N ALA A 59 -1.69 7.37 -7.35
CA ALA A 59 -2.15 8.36 -6.39
C ALA A 59 -2.10 9.80 -6.92
N ALA A 60 -1.05 10.18 -7.66
CA ALA A 60 -0.98 11.49 -8.31
C ALA A 60 -2.12 11.68 -9.34
N ASN A 61 -2.55 10.61 -10.01
CA ASN A 61 -3.71 10.65 -10.93
C ASN A 61 -5.05 10.94 -10.22
N CYS A 62 -5.10 10.88 -8.89
CA CYS A 62 -6.28 11.28 -8.12
C CYS A 62 -6.35 12.79 -7.89
N VAL A 63 -5.25 13.52 -8.10
CA VAL A 63 -5.18 14.97 -7.88
C VAL A 63 -6.09 15.70 -8.89
N PRO A 64 -6.95 16.62 -8.46
CA PRO A 64 -7.79 17.39 -9.36
C PRO A 64 -6.98 18.26 -10.33
N GLU A 65 -7.41 18.35 -11.59
CA GLU A 65 -6.79 19.21 -12.63
C GLU A 65 -6.71 20.69 -12.24
N LYS A 66 -7.64 21.16 -11.39
CA LYS A 66 -7.66 22.54 -10.88
C LYS A 66 -6.69 22.78 -9.71
N SER A 67 -5.88 21.80 -9.34
CA SER A 67 -4.86 21.96 -8.30
C SER A 67 -3.69 22.82 -8.79
N VAL A 68 -3.28 23.80 -7.99
CA VAL A 68 -2.13 24.69 -8.27
C VAL A 68 -0.84 24.11 -7.66
N GLY A 69 -0.97 23.15 -6.74
CA GLY A 69 0.15 22.42 -6.17
C GLY A 69 -0.32 21.19 -5.40
N TYR A 70 0.47 20.12 -5.45
CA TYR A 70 0.15 18.89 -4.74
C TYR A 70 1.40 18.15 -4.29
N ARG A 71 1.22 17.29 -3.29
CA ARG A 71 2.19 16.34 -2.79
C ARG A 71 1.47 15.06 -2.39
N VAL A 72 2.03 13.92 -2.78
CA VAL A 72 1.59 12.61 -2.31
C VAL A 72 2.73 12.00 -1.51
N THR A 73 2.45 11.58 -0.28
CA THR A 73 3.45 11.09 0.66
C THR A 73 3.01 9.77 1.28
N ILE A 74 3.92 8.80 1.34
CA ILE A 74 3.82 7.65 2.25
C ILE A 74 4.74 7.96 3.42
N TYR A 75 4.24 7.90 4.65
CA TYR A 75 5.05 8.16 5.82
C TYR A 75 4.70 7.22 6.99
N ALA A 76 5.67 7.06 7.88
CA ALA A 76 5.51 6.49 9.22
C ALA A 76 6.20 7.46 10.18
N ASN A 77 5.63 7.65 11.36
CA ASN A 77 6.16 8.50 12.43
C ASN A 77 5.98 7.79 13.78
N ASP A 78 6.35 8.43 14.89
CA ASP A 78 6.26 7.81 16.22
C ASP A 78 4.83 7.37 16.62
N VAL A 79 3.80 7.95 16.00
CA VAL A 79 2.38 7.60 16.22
C VAL A 79 1.92 6.49 15.28
N SER A 80 2.49 6.40 14.08
CA SER A 80 2.10 5.50 13.00
C SER A 80 3.23 4.55 12.58
N ALA A 81 4.10 4.20 13.53
CA ALA A 81 5.33 3.44 13.26
C ALA A 81 5.01 2.05 12.70
N ASP A 82 3.98 1.41 13.25
CA ASP A 82 3.54 0.07 12.85
C ASP A 82 2.45 0.08 11.75
N GLU A 83 1.86 1.25 11.48
CA GLU A 83 0.81 1.42 10.46
C GLU A 83 1.07 2.66 9.59
N PRO A 84 1.92 2.52 8.54
CA PRO A 84 2.23 3.61 7.64
C PRO A 84 0.96 4.22 7.03
N ARG A 85 1.02 5.53 6.81
CA ARG A 85 -0.09 6.34 6.27
C ARG A 85 0.23 6.79 4.86
N PHE A 86 -0.82 6.92 4.07
CA PHE A 86 -0.78 7.48 2.74
C PHE A 86 -1.58 8.76 2.70
N GLN A 87 -0.92 9.86 2.35
CA GLN A 87 -1.48 11.21 2.42
C GLN A 87 -1.34 11.93 1.09
N TRP A 88 -2.42 12.58 0.69
CA TRP A 88 -2.48 13.56 -0.38
C TRP A 88 -2.65 14.93 0.24
N ASP A 89 -1.68 15.81 0.02
CA ASP A 89 -1.81 17.23 0.30
C ASP A 89 -1.96 17.97 -1.01
N PHE A 90 -2.96 18.86 -1.10
CA PHE A 90 -3.16 19.64 -2.32
C PHE A 90 -3.67 21.04 -2.00
N PHE A 91 -3.33 21.96 -2.89
CA PHE A 91 -3.74 23.36 -2.85
C PHE A 91 -4.53 23.66 -4.11
N ASN A 92 -5.81 24.02 -3.94
CA ASN A 92 -6.71 24.29 -5.06
C ASN A 92 -6.68 25.76 -5.55
N GLY A 93 -5.75 26.56 -5.03
CA GLY A 93 -5.66 28.00 -5.34
C GLY A 93 -6.34 28.90 -4.30
N VAL A 94 -7.19 28.32 -3.44
CA VAL A 94 -7.91 29.04 -2.37
C VAL A 94 -7.50 28.50 -1.01
N GLU A 95 -7.58 27.18 -0.83
CA GLU A 95 -7.29 26.50 0.44
C GLU A 95 -6.40 25.27 0.24
N ARG A 96 -5.70 24.92 1.32
CA ARG A 96 -4.95 23.67 1.43
C ARG A 96 -5.81 22.63 2.12
N SER A 97 -5.91 21.46 1.52
CA SER A 97 -6.68 20.34 2.04
C SER A 97 -5.86 19.06 1.92
N ASN A 98 -6.22 18.07 2.74
CA ASN A 98 -5.59 16.77 2.69
C ASN A 98 -6.61 15.63 2.73
N PHE A 99 -6.18 14.47 2.22
CA PHE A 99 -6.86 13.20 2.39
C PHE A 99 -5.82 12.18 2.86
N GLU A 100 -6.17 11.38 3.86
CA GLU A 100 -5.26 10.40 4.43
C GLU A 100 -5.97 9.07 4.67
N CYS A 101 -5.27 7.98 4.39
CA CYS A 101 -5.69 6.64 4.76
C CYS A 101 -4.49 5.79 5.21
N ARG A 102 -4.76 4.64 5.82
CA ARG A 102 -3.75 3.59 6.00
C ARG A 102 -3.23 3.13 4.64
N VAL A 103 -1.95 2.73 4.55
CA VAL A 103 -1.42 2.06 3.36
C VAL A 103 -2.18 0.74 3.14
N PRO A 104 -2.89 0.57 2.01
CA PRO A 104 -3.69 -0.62 1.74
C PRO A 104 -2.85 -1.90 1.62
N ASP A 105 -3.38 -3.01 2.13
CA ASP A 105 -2.70 -4.31 2.08
C ASP A 105 -2.94 -5.03 0.74
N THR A 106 -4.01 -4.66 0.04
CA THR A 106 -4.42 -5.24 -1.26
C THR A 106 -4.63 -4.19 -2.35
N ARG A 107 -4.65 -4.61 -3.63
CA ARG A 107 -4.89 -3.71 -4.76
C ARG A 107 -6.34 -3.22 -4.79
N GLU A 108 -7.28 -4.05 -4.36
CA GLU A 108 -8.70 -3.75 -4.25
C GLU A 108 -8.96 -2.65 -3.20
N GLU A 109 -8.34 -2.78 -2.03
CA GLU A 109 -8.38 -1.73 -1.00
C GLU A 109 -7.74 -0.44 -1.52
N LEU A 110 -6.62 -0.54 -2.26
CA LEU A 110 -5.97 0.62 -2.86
C LEU A 110 -6.87 1.32 -3.87
N ASN A 111 -7.49 0.60 -4.80
CA ASN A 111 -8.43 1.19 -5.75
C ASN A 111 -9.61 1.88 -5.04
N SER A 112 -10.10 1.30 -3.94
CA SER A 112 -11.16 1.88 -3.13
C SER A 112 -10.69 3.19 -2.46
N ALA A 113 -9.50 3.18 -1.87
CA ALA A 113 -8.89 4.37 -1.28
C ALA A 113 -8.67 5.48 -2.32
N LEU A 114 -8.19 5.15 -3.52
CA LEU A 114 -7.98 6.09 -4.63
C LEU A 114 -9.30 6.72 -5.09
N ASN A 115 -10.36 5.92 -5.24
CA ASN A 115 -11.69 6.42 -5.61
C ASN A 115 -12.26 7.37 -4.54
N ASN A 116 -12.12 7.02 -3.27
CA ASN A 116 -12.53 7.87 -2.15
C ASN A 116 -11.75 9.18 -2.13
N ALA A 117 -10.42 9.11 -2.25
CA ALA A 117 -9.55 10.28 -2.33
C ALA A 117 -10.00 11.23 -3.46
N LYS A 118 -10.23 10.69 -4.66
CA LYS A 118 -10.72 11.46 -5.81
C LYS A 118 -12.06 12.14 -5.54
N GLY A 119 -12.99 11.47 -4.87
CA GLY A 119 -14.28 12.03 -4.47
C GLY A 119 -14.13 13.18 -3.46
N CYS A 120 -13.37 12.96 -2.39
CA CYS A 120 -13.09 13.96 -1.35
C CYS A 120 -12.44 15.21 -1.94
N MET A 121 -11.39 15.04 -2.76
CA MET A 121 -10.66 16.17 -3.35
C MET A 121 -11.51 16.96 -4.34
N LYS A 122 -12.32 16.29 -5.17
CA LYS A 122 -13.28 16.97 -6.06
C LYS A 122 -14.31 17.78 -5.27
N SER A 123 -14.84 17.22 -4.18
CA SER A 123 -15.80 17.91 -3.33
C SER A 123 -15.18 19.16 -2.70
N ALA A 124 -13.96 19.05 -2.15
CA ALA A 124 -13.23 20.19 -1.59
C ALA A 124 -13.02 21.32 -2.62
N CYS A 125 -12.53 20.99 -3.83
CA CYS A 125 -12.40 21.98 -4.90
C CYS A 125 -13.74 22.63 -5.26
N TYR A 126 -14.82 21.85 -5.33
CA TYR A 126 -16.14 22.38 -5.66
C TYR A 126 -16.66 23.35 -4.58
N ARG A 127 -16.52 23.00 -3.29
CA ARG A 127 -16.91 23.86 -2.17
C ARG A 127 -16.12 25.17 -2.16
N ALA A 128 -14.80 25.10 -2.34
CA ALA A 128 -13.95 26.29 -2.37
C ALA A 128 -14.31 27.26 -3.51
N MET A 129 -14.72 26.75 -4.68
CA MET A 129 -15.19 27.58 -5.80
C MET A 129 -16.63 28.09 -5.64
N ASN A 130 -17.40 27.54 -4.70
CA ASN A 130 -18.80 27.88 -4.47
C ASN A 130 -19.04 28.15 -2.97
N PRO A 131 -18.62 29.32 -2.44
CA PRO A 131 -18.66 29.59 -1.00
C PRO A 131 -20.06 29.58 -0.38
N ASP A 132 -21.12 29.71 -1.17
CA ASP A 132 -22.51 29.57 -0.71
C ASP A 132 -23.04 28.13 -0.76
N PHE A 133 -22.21 27.15 -1.15
CA PHE A 133 -22.63 25.75 -1.27
C PHE A 133 -23.17 25.20 0.05
N ASP A 134 -22.47 25.45 1.16
CA ASP A 134 -22.89 24.96 2.47
C ASP A 134 -24.22 25.59 2.92
N LYS A 135 -24.54 26.81 2.47
CA LYS A 135 -25.82 27.47 2.73
C LYS A 135 -27.00 26.88 1.94
N LYS A 136 -26.73 26.17 0.84
CA LYS A 136 -27.75 25.54 -0.02
C LYS A 136 -28.10 24.11 0.42
N LEU A 137 -27.30 23.51 1.29
CA LEU A 137 -27.52 22.17 1.86
C LEU A 137 -28.19 22.20 3.24
N ALA A 138 -28.30 23.38 3.86
CA ALA A 138 -29.02 23.64 5.10
C ALA A 138 -30.51 23.89 4.83
#